data_AF-A0A7R7W271-F1
#
_entry.id   AF-A0A7R7W271-F1
#
_cell.length_a   1.000
_cell.length_b   1.000
_cell.length_c   1.000
_cell.angle_alpha   90.00
_cell.angle_beta   90.00
_cell.angle_gamma   90.00
#
_symmetry.space_group_name_H-M   'P 1'
#
loop_
_entity.id
_entity.type
_entity.pdbx_description
1 polymer ?
#
loop_
_entity_poly.entity_id
_entity_poly.type
_entity_poly.pdbx_seq_one_letter_code
_entity_poly.pdbx_strand_id
1 'polypeptide(L)'
;MRYSLLPLLGLASVPALGGCPFAHTANMDVDDMVKAHARMSRGLVASKSSPSTVPTSSTTPTVGKKGVFMMNRIAPGTSELYIANTDGSNERPLLSDPVFEYHASFSPDGEWITFTSERNGDGNSDIYRVRTNGSDLQELVATPAVEDSVVISPNGRLAAYVSTANNMKANIWVLDLQTGAQWNLTNTPSTAANSSLVESYLRPAWSPDGEWIAFSSDRNTQWDGHGEPTFLGRTGWETTQELSLYAIRPNGSDFRQIISKPYYSLGSPKWSADGKRIVYYEMTREDTYNAHRPETITTANSTIMSVDFATGTDVRVEVAGSGVKQFPQYLDRNGTIAYTLKGGTSEGFYTTAGLYVNTTSATLRSPAWSPDGKQVVYEKTTWSIRAGYKKLYSWDSDWDYRFTDVFPQISHQERIAITQKQLGNSSIVTLNTTGADLQLVYDPSTADFVSDNETTGLSAYQPSWSPCGEWLVFGV
;
A
#
# COMPACT_ATOMS: atom_id res chain seq x y z
N MET A 1 6.87 2.05 89.75
CA MET A 1 8.16 2.49 89.20
C MET A 1 8.17 2.10 87.72
N ARG A 2 8.12 3.12 86.85
CA ARG A 2 8.56 3.19 85.44
C ARG A 2 8.18 2.09 84.41
N TYR A 3 7.32 2.52 83.48
CA TYR A 3 7.20 2.26 82.04
C TYR A 3 8.24 1.38 81.33
N SER A 4 7.77 0.50 80.42
CA SER A 4 8.04 0.67 78.98
C SER A 4 7.03 -0.11 78.11
N LEU A 5 6.30 0.63 77.26
CA LEU A 5 5.69 0.13 76.03
C LEU A 5 6.78 0.22 74.95
N LEU A 6 7.10 -0.89 74.27
CA LEU A 6 7.75 -0.87 72.96
C LEU A 6 6.81 -1.51 71.94
N PRO A 7 6.46 -0.80 70.85
CA PRO A 7 5.68 -1.37 69.76
C PRO A 7 6.55 -2.27 68.89
N LEU A 8 5.98 -3.39 68.42
CA LEU A 8 6.49 -4.13 67.27
C LEU A 8 6.49 -3.19 66.05
N LEU A 9 7.67 -2.80 65.55
CA LEU A 9 7.79 -2.31 64.19
C LEU A 9 7.55 -3.48 63.23
N GLY A 10 6.47 -3.37 62.46
CA GLY A 10 6.31 -4.15 61.24
C GLY A 10 7.43 -3.79 60.26
N LEU A 11 8.13 -4.81 59.76
CA LEU A 11 9.00 -4.67 58.60
C LEU A 11 8.13 -4.26 57.41
N ALA A 12 8.12 -2.97 57.08
CA ALA A 12 7.78 -2.52 55.75
C ALA A 12 8.91 -2.99 54.82
N SER A 13 8.65 -4.03 54.04
CA SER A 13 9.47 -4.34 52.87
C SER A 13 9.32 -3.19 51.90
N VAL A 14 10.27 -2.24 51.94
CA VAL A 14 10.48 -1.31 50.84
C VAL A 14 10.81 -2.17 49.62
N PRO A 15 10.06 -2.10 48.50
CA PRO A 15 10.53 -2.72 47.28
C PRO A 15 11.85 -2.03 46.95
N ALA A 16 12.94 -2.80 46.93
CA ALA A 16 14.21 -2.31 46.44
C ALA A 16 13.93 -1.68 45.06
N LEU A 17 14.23 -0.39 44.92
CA LEU A 17 14.34 0.27 43.63
C LEU A 17 15.41 -0.50 42.86
N GLY A 18 14.99 -1.51 42.10
CA GLY A 18 15.85 -2.24 41.21
C GLY A 18 16.32 -1.27 40.15
N GLY A 19 17.51 -0.71 40.33
CA GLY A 19 18.20 0.04 39.28
C GLY A 19 18.25 -0.83 38.02
N CYS A 20 18.08 -0.21 36.86
CA CYS A 20 18.12 -0.91 35.58
C CYS A 20 19.44 -1.71 35.49
N PRO A 21 19.42 -3.05 35.45
CA PRO A 21 20.65 -3.85 35.56
C PRO A 21 21.61 -3.60 34.39
N PHE A 22 21.13 -3.02 33.29
CA PHE A 22 21.92 -2.58 32.14
C PHE A 22 22.38 -1.11 32.22
N ALA A 23 21.85 -0.30 33.14
CA ALA A 23 22.36 1.05 33.38
C ALA A 23 23.70 1.04 34.14
N HIS A 24 23.99 -0.02 34.88
CA HIS A 24 25.19 -0.11 35.73
C HIS A 24 26.48 -0.54 35.03
N THR A 25 26.44 -0.95 33.75
CA THR A 25 27.66 -1.18 32.93
C THR A 25 28.16 0.10 32.26
N ALA A 26 27.65 1.27 32.65
CA ALA A 26 28.02 2.58 32.10
C ALA A 26 29.41 3.12 32.51
N ASN A 27 30.24 2.31 33.19
CA ASN A 27 31.59 2.69 33.65
C ASN A 27 32.71 1.83 33.04
N MET A 28 32.50 1.21 31.87
CA MET A 28 33.62 0.62 31.13
C MET A 28 34.40 1.73 30.44
N ASP A 29 35.68 1.86 30.81
CA ASP A 29 36.63 2.82 30.28
C ASP A 29 36.56 2.91 28.76
N VAL A 30 36.39 4.14 28.29
CA VAL A 30 36.23 4.49 26.89
C VAL A 30 37.61 4.86 26.36
N ASP A 31 38.39 3.86 25.97
CA ASP A 31 39.47 4.05 25.01
C ASP A 31 39.18 3.13 23.81
N ASP A 32 39.01 3.76 22.64
CA ASP A 32 38.85 3.20 21.28
C ASP A 32 37.46 2.91 20.67
N MET A 33 36.31 3.16 21.32
CA MET A 33 34.97 2.99 20.69
C MET A 33 34.17 4.28 20.40
N VAL A 34 34.82 5.44 20.41
CA VAL A 34 34.17 6.78 20.43
C VAL A 34 33.35 7.14 19.17
N LYS A 35 33.32 6.36 18.09
CA LYS A 35 32.55 6.72 16.88
C LYS A 35 31.20 6.02 16.68
N ALA A 36 30.86 4.96 17.40
CA ALA A 36 29.71 4.13 17.05
C ALA A 36 28.47 4.29 17.95
N HIS A 37 28.60 4.77 19.19
CA HIS A 37 27.49 4.79 20.15
C HIS A 37 27.58 6.01 21.08
N ALA A 38 27.14 7.18 20.62
CA ALA A 38 27.05 8.36 21.49
C ALA A 38 25.94 8.15 22.53
N ARG A 39 26.31 7.93 23.80
CA ARG A 39 25.39 7.94 24.94
C ARG A 39 25.20 9.38 25.40
N MET A 40 23.96 9.88 25.43
CA MET A 40 23.69 11.26 25.84
C MET A 40 22.61 11.36 26.92
N SER A 41 22.87 12.21 27.91
CA SER A 41 21.93 12.49 28.99
C SER A 41 20.87 13.49 28.56
N ARG A 42 19.66 13.35 29.11
CA ARG A 42 18.47 14.16 28.81
C ARG A 42 18.68 15.68 28.89
N GLY A 43 19.68 16.15 29.64
CA GLY A 43 19.97 17.57 29.88
C GLY A 43 20.79 18.27 28.80
N LEU A 44 21.36 17.54 27.83
CA LEU A 44 22.18 18.11 26.74
C LEU A 44 21.39 18.31 25.42
N VAL A 45 20.14 17.84 25.35
CA VAL A 45 19.30 18.01 24.15
C VAL A 45 18.46 19.29 24.31
N ALA A 46 19.07 20.43 24.04
CA ALA A 46 18.31 21.67 23.87
C ALA A 46 17.69 21.67 22.47
N SER A 47 16.52 21.02 22.33
CA SER A 47 15.71 21.21 21.12
C SER A 47 15.32 22.69 21.01
N LYS A 48 15.67 23.33 19.90
CA LYS A 48 15.20 24.69 19.55
C LYS A 48 13.79 24.66 18.96
N SER A 49 13.20 23.48 18.72
CA SER A 49 11.89 23.29 18.12
C SER A 49 10.88 22.69 19.10
N SER A 50 9.63 23.12 18.98
CA SER A 50 8.49 22.50 19.67
C SER A 50 8.00 21.29 18.86
N PRO A 51 7.49 20.23 19.51
CA PRO A 51 6.96 19.08 18.79
C PRO A 51 5.77 19.49 17.92
N SER A 52 5.78 19.07 16.65
CA SER A 52 4.65 19.26 15.76
C SER A 52 3.50 18.33 16.17
N THR A 53 2.32 18.90 16.38
CA THR A 53 1.14 18.18 16.84
C THR A 53 0.26 17.75 15.67
N VAL A 54 -0.37 16.58 15.81
CA VAL A 54 -1.37 16.05 14.88
C VAL A 54 -2.71 16.00 15.62
N PRO A 55 -3.85 16.27 14.96
CA PRO A 55 -5.16 16.05 15.58
C PRO A 55 -5.28 14.63 16.14
N THR A 56 -5.74 14.49 17.38
CA THR A 56 -5.96 13.19 18.01
C THR A 56 -7.44 12.88 18.07
N SER A 57 -7.78 11.60 17.91
CA SER A 57 -9.13 11.07 18.16
C SER A 57 -9.16 10.28 19.48
N SER A 58 -10.33 9.75 19.86
CA SER A 58 -10.50 9.04 21.13
C SER A 58 -9.54 7.86 21.26
N THR A 59 -8.87 7.79 22.40
CA THR A 59 -7.86 6.78 22.76
C THR A 59 -8.41 5.66 23.64
N THR A 60 -9.66 5.80 24.10
CA THR A 60 -10.34 4.77 24.87
C THR A 60 -10.72 3.59 23.96
N PRO A 61 -10.39 2.34 24.32
CA PRO A 61 -10.88 1.17 23.61
C PRO A 61 -12.41 1.14 23.60
N THR A 62 -12.99 0.63 22.52
CA THR A 62 -14.42 0.33 22.41
C THR A 62 -14.80 -0.68 23.50
N VAL A 63 -15.99 -0.52 24.10
CA VAL A 63 -16.49 -1.44 25.15
C VAL A 63 -16.45 -2.89 24.65
N GLY A 64 -15.93 -3.80 25.48
CA GLY A 64 -15.80 -5.23 25.17
C GLY A 64 -14.48 -5.63 24.51
N LYS A 65 -13.62 -4.67 24.14
CA LYS A 65 -12.27 -4.94 23.60
C LYS A 65 -11.26 -5.17 24.72
N LYS A 66 -10.23 -5.97 24.44
CA LYS A 66 -9.08 -6.22 25.33
C LYS A 66 -8.16 -5.01 25.47
N GLY A 67 -8.10 -4.16 24.44
CA GLY A 67 -7.28 -2.95 24.43
C GLY A 67 -7.16 -2.33 23.05
N VAL A 68 -6.24 -1.36 22.92
CA VAL A 68 -5.89 -0.71 21.65
C VAL A 68 -4.66 -1.40 21.05
N PHE A 69 -4.76 -1.77 19.77
CA PHE A 69 -3.62 -2.18 18.96
C PHE A 69 -3.19 -0.99 18.08
N MET A 70 -1.99 -0.48 18.28
CA MET A 70 -1.47 0.65 17.51
C MET A 70 -0.86 0.15 16.20
N MET A 71 -1.39 0.63 15.09
CA MET A 71 -0.99 0.20 13.76
C MET A 71 -0.71 1.40 12.88
N ASN A 72 0.42 1.36 12.17
CA ASN A 72 0.65 2.27 11.08
C ASN A 72 -0.08 1.79 9.82
N ARG A 73 -0.62 2.74 9.05
CA ARG A 73 -1.13 2.49 7.71
C ARG A 73 -0.29 3.29 6.71
N ILE A 74 0.40 2.60 5.81
CA ILE A 74 1.20 3.20 4.74
C ILE A 74 0.31 3.30 3.49
N ALA A 75 -0.40 4.40 3.35
CA ALA A 75 -1.23 4.71 2.18
C ALA A 75 -1.26 6.23 1.97
N PRO A 76 -1.63 6.73 0.77
CA PRO A 76 -2.04 8.12 0.60
C PRO A 76 -3.05 8.54 1.67
N GLY A 77 -3.09 9.84 1.96
CA GLY A 77 -4.04 10.37 2.91
C GLY A 77 -5.47 10.31 2.37
N THR A 78 -5.64 10.51 1.07
CA THR A 78 -6.92 10.33 0.35
C THR A 78 -6.71 9.66 -1.01
N SER A 79 -7.78 9.01 -1.49
CA SER A 79 -7.92 8.50 -2.85
C SER A 79 -9.37 8.70 -3.27
N GLU A 80 -9.60 9.49 -4.30
CA GLU A 80 -10.95 9.88 -4.74
C GLU A 80 -11.14 9.56 -6.22
N LEU A 81 -12.30 9.01 -6.58
CA LEU A 81 -12.64 8.70 -7.97
C LEU A 81 -13.18 9.93 -8.70
N TYR A 82 -12.67 10.14 -9.91
CA TYR A 82 -13.10 11.14 -10.88
C TYR A 82 -13.56 10.45 -12.16
N ILE A 83 -14.50 11.08 -12.84
CA ILE A 83 -14.94 10.70 -14.19
C ILE A 83 -14.85 11.91 -15.10
N ALA A 84 -14.34 11.70 -16.32
CA ALA A 84 -14.22 12.72 -17.34
C ALA A 84 -14.54 12.14 -18.72
N ASN A 85 -14.70 12.99 -19.72
CA ASN A 85 -14.57 12.57 -21.10
C ASN A 85 -13.12 12.16 -21.39
N THR A 86 -12.90 11.27 -22.36
CA THR A 86 -11.56 10.79 -22.74
C THR A 86 -10.62 11.91 -23.18
N ASP A 87 -11.16 13.02 -23.71
CA ASP A 87 -10.42 14.23 -24.07
C ASP A 87 -10.07 15.15 -22.88
N GLY A 88 -10.43 14.75 -21.66
CA GLY A 88 -10.20 15.50 -20.41
C GLY A 88 -11.30 16.52 -20.08
N SER A 89 -12.27 16.74 -20.97
CA SER A 89 -13.38 17.66 -20.68
C SER A 89 -14.38 17.06 -19.69
N ASN A 90 -15.18 17.92 -19.04
CA ASN A 90 -16.23 17.52 -18.09
C ASN A 90 -15.75 16.63 -16.93
N GLU A 91 -14.51 16.81 -16.48
CA GLU A 91 -14.02 16.17 -15.26
C GLU A 91 -14.88 16.57 -14.06
N ARG A 92 -15.26 15.58 -13.26
CA ARG A 92 -15.91 15.79 -11.96
C ARG A 92 -15.62 14.63 -11.01
N PRO A 93 -15.75 14.83 -9.68
CA PRO A 93 -15.83 13.73 -8.74
C PRO A 93 -16.95 12.75 -9.14
N LEU A 94 -16.71 11.45 -8.98
CA LEU A 94 -17.70 10.42 -9.22
C LEU A 94 -18.71 10.33 -8.07
N LEU A 95 -18.23 10.45 -6.82
CA LEU A 95 -19.03 10.36 -5.60
C LEU A 95 -19.15 11.72 -4.92
N SER A 96 -20.27 11.97 -4.25
CA SER A 96 -20.48 13.18 -3.44
C SER A 96 -19.89 13.11 -2.03
N ASP A 97 -19.63 11.90 -1.53
CA ASP A 97 -19.03 11.62 -0.22
C ASP A 97 -17.94 10.55 -0.36
N PRO A 98 -16.76 10.95 -0.89
CA PRO A 98 -15.64 10.04 -1.08
C PRO A 98 -15.00 9.69 0.27
N VAL A 99 -14.48 8.47 0.37
CA VAL A 99 -13.74 8.00 1.55
C VAL A 99 -12.33 7.66 1.12
N PHE A 100 -12.14 6.48 0.55
CA PHE A 100 -10.88 6.00 -0.01
C PHE A 100 -11.23 4.99 -1.09
N GLU A 101 -11.31 5.47 -2.33
CA GLU A 101 -11.74 4.70 -3.49
C GLU A 101 -10.64 4.61 -4.55
N TYR A 102 -10.54 3.45 -5.20
CA TYR A 102 -9.50 3.19 -6.20
C TYR A 102 -9.86 1.98 -7.08
N HIS A 103 -9.10 1.78 -8.17
CA HIS A 103 -9.22 0.65 -9.10
C HIS A 103 -10.62 0.50 -9.71
N ALA A 104 -11.16 1.61 -10.20
CA ALA A 104 -12.47 1.62 -10.84
C ALA A 104 -12.46 0.93 -12.22
N SER A 105 -13.61 0.39 -12.63
CA SER A 105 -13.84 -0.18 -13.95
C SER A 105 -15.29 0.02 -14.39
N PHE A 106 -15.52 0.22 -15.69
CA PHE A 106 -16.87 0.30 -16.24
C PHE A 106 -17.49 -1.08 -16.41
N SER A 107 -18.81 -1.18 -16.22
CA SER A 107 -19.59 -2.32 -16.71
C SER A 107 -19.64 -2.35 -18.25
N PRO A 108 -19.89 -3.52 -18.87
CA PRO A 108 -19.95 -3.65 -20.33
C PRO A 108 -21.03 -2.80 -21.00
N ASP A 109 -22.13 -2.51 -20.28
CA ASP A 109 -23.21 -1.63 -20.74
C ASP A 109 -22.88 -0.14 -20.59
N GLY A 110 -21.77 0.21 -19.91
CA GLY A 110 -21.36 1.58 -19.63
C GLY A 110 -22.24 2.32 -18.64
N GLU A 111 -23.21 1.67 -17.99
CA GLU A 111 -24.13 2.33 -17.05
C GLU A 111 -23.61 2.36 -15.60
N TRP A 112 -22.70 1.45 -15.26
CA TRP A 112 -22.15 1.27 -13.93
C TRP A 112 -20.63 1.40 -13.91
N ILE A 113 -20.11 1.80 -12.76
CA ILE A 113 -18.71 1.76 -12.41
C ILE A 113 -18.58 0.90 -11.15
N THR A 114 -17.77 -0.15 -11.23
CA THR A 114 -17.34 -0.96 -10.09
C THR A 114 -16.01 -0.44 -9.56
N PHE A 115 -15.76 -0.50 -8.26
CA PHE A 115 -14.52 0.02 -7.65
C PHE A 115 -14.28 -0.58 -6.27
N THR A 116 -13.06 -0.39 -5.77
CA THR A 116 -12.67 -0.74 -4.41
C THR A 116 -12.88 0.44 -3.46
N SER A 117 -13.43 0.22 -2.28
CA SER A 117 -13.70 1.25 -1.28
C SER A 117 -13.43 0.77 0.14
N GLU A 118 -12.90 1.64 0.99
CA GLU A 118 -12.70 1.35 2.42
C GLU A 118 -13.80 1.93 3.33
N ARG A 119 -15.00 2.14 2.78
CA ARG A 119 -16.09 2.80 3.50
C ARG A 119 -16.69 2.02 4.66
N ASN A 120 -16.54 0.69 4.70
CA ASN A 120 -16.93 -0.12 5.85
C ASN A 120 -15.88 -0.11 6.98
N GLY A 121 -14.68 0.43 6.73
CA GLY A 121 -13.66 0.64 7.75
C GLY A 121 -12.30 0.95 7.14
N ASP A 122 -11.65 1.98 7.66
CA ASP A 122 -10.31 2.42 7.21
C ASP A 122 -9.30 1.25 7.31
N GLY A 123 -8.81 0.79 6.16
CA GLY A 123 -7.93 -0.37 6.03
C GLY A 123 -8.60 -1.71 5.69
N ASN A 124 -9.91 -1.76 5.47
CA ASN A 124 -10.60 -2.91 4.87
C ASN A 124 -11.10 -2.54 3.47
N SER A 125 -10.63 -3.26 2.46
CA SER A 125 -10.97 -2.99 1.06
C SER A 125 -12.14 -3.87 0.63
N ASP A 126 -13.25 -3.25 0.24
CA ASP A 126 -14.47 -3.91 -0.19
C ASP A 126 -14.84 -3.48 -1.62
N ILE A 127 -15.70 -4.23 -2.30
CA ILE A 127 -16.12 -3.99 -3.68
C ILE A 127 -17.50 -3.35 -3.70
N TYR A 128 -17.58 -2.23 -4.43
CA TYR A 128 -18.79 -1.45 -4.64
C TYR A 128 -19.07 -1.23 -6.12
N ARG A 129 -20.29 -0.80 -6.43
CA ARG A 129 -20.67 -0.23 -7.72
C ARG A 129 -21.51 1.02 -7.57
N VAL A 130 -21.48 1.89 -8.57
CA VAL A 130 -22.28 3.11 -8.64
C VAL A 130 -22.66 3.38 -10.09
N ARG A 131 -23.77 4.09 -10.33
CA ARG A 131 -24.08 4.59 -11.68
C ARG A 131 -23.02 5.58 -12.13
N THR A 132 -22.80 5.71 -13.44
CA THR A 132 -21.83 6.67 -13.98
C THR A 132 -22.09 8.13 -13.59
N ASN A 133 -23.33 8.48 -13.25
CA ASN A 133 -23.70 9.80 -12.72
C ASN A 133 -23.44 9.98 -11.20
N GLY A 134 -22.93 8.96 -10.51
CA GLY A 134 -22.66 8.98 -9.06
C GLY A 134 -23.82 8.55 -8.16
N SER A 135 -24.98 8.22 -8.73
CA SER A 135 -26.15 7.75 -7.97
C SER A 135 -26.17 6.23 -7.75
N ASP A 136 -27.04 5.77 -6.86
CA ASP A 136 -27.30 4.34 -6.63
C ASP A 136 -26.03 3.55 -6.26
N LEU A 137 -25.28 4.07 -5.27
CA LEU A 137 -24.13 3.39 -4.70
C LEU A 137 -24.57 2.09 -4.00
N GLN A 138 -23.96 0.97 -4.38
CA GLN A 138 -24.30 -0.37 -3.91
C GLN A 138 -23.05 -1.16 -3.54
N GLU A 139 -23.12 -1.87 -2.41
CA GLU A 139 -22.13 -2.88 -2.03
C GLU A 139 -22.30 -4.14 -2.89
N LEU A 140 -21.19 -4.74 -3.35
CA LEU A 140 -21.19 -6.01 -4.08
C LEU A 140 -20.55 -7.14 -3.28
N VAL A 141 -19.39 -6.88 -2.67
CA VAL A 141 -18.69 -7.82 -1.79
C VAL A 141 -18.08 -7.02 -0.65
N ALA A 142 -18.47 -7.34 0.57
CA ALA A 142 -17.82 -6.81 1.76
C ALA A 142 -17.63 -7.93 2.78
N THR A 143 -16.37 -8.28 3.04
CA THR A 143 -16.03 -9.37 3.94
C THR A 143 -14.84 -9.01 4.83
N PRO A 144 -14.53 -9.81 5.87
CA PRO A 144 -13.27 -9.69 6.62
C PRO A 144 -12.04 -10.18 5.82
N ALA A 145 -11.99 -9.89 4.53
CA ALA A 145 -10.87 -10.13 3.63
C ALA A 145 -10.62 -8.86 2.81
N VAL A 146 -9.49 -8.83 2.09
CA VAL A 146 -9.16 -7.70 1.22
C VAL A 146 -9.69 -8.03 -0.16
N GLU A 147 -10.68 -7.28 -0.61
CA GLU A 147 -11.25 -7.35 -1.95
C GLU A 147 -10.79 -6.18 -2.81
N ASP A 148 -10.44 -6.44 -4.08
CA ASP A 148 -9.90 -5.40 -4.97
C ASP A 148 -10.08 -5.71 -6.47
N SER A 149 -9.88 -4.71 -7.34
CA SER A 149 -9.70 -4.87 -8.79
C SER A 149 -10.81 -5.67 -9.49
N VAL A 150 -12.06 -5.26 -9.27
CA VAL A 150 -13.25 -5.91 -9.82
C VAL A 150 -13.52 -5.54 -11.28
N VAL A 151 -13.89 -6.52 -12.10
CA VAL A 151 -14.33 -6.34 -13.49
C VAL A 151 -15.54 -7.22 -13.81
N ILE A 152 -16.50 -6.67 -14.56
CA ILE A 152 -17.74 -7.36 -14.94
C ILE A 152 -17.56 -8.05 -16.29
N SER A 153 -18.01 -9.30 -16.39
CA SER A 153 -18.01 -10.10 -17.62
C SER A 153 -18.86 -9.45 -18.72
N PRO A 154 -18.57 -9.67 -20.02
CA PRO A 154 -19.24 -8.98 -21.13
C PRO A 154 -20.76 -9.11 -21.15
N ASN A 155 -21.30 -10.22 -20.63
CA ASN A 155 -22.74 -10.47 -20.55
C ASN A 155 -23.40 -9.90 -19.28
N GLY A 156 -22.64 -9.26 -18.39
CA GLY A 156 -23.13 -8.67 -17.15
C GLY A 156 -23.49 -9.66 -16.04
N ARG A 157 -23.25 -10.96 -16.21
CA ARG A 157 -23.69 -11.99 -15.24
C ARG A 157 -22.67 -12.27 -14.15
N LEU A 158 -21.39 -12.29 -14.50
CA LEU A 158 -20.29 -12.60 -13.59
C LEU A 158 -19.42 -11.37 -13.33
N ALA A 159 -18.82 -11.31 -12.15
CA ALA A 159 -17.72 -10.41 -11.83
C ALA A 159 -16.46 -11.23 -11.50
N ALA A 160 -15.30 -10.79 -11.98
CA ALA A 160 -14.00 -11.32 -11.54
C ALA A 160 -13.29 -10.27 -10.69
N TYR A 161 -12.69 -10.68 -9.58
CA TYR A 161 -12.07 -9.76 -8.62
C TYR A 161 -10.91 -10.42 -7.90
N VAL A 162 -10.08 -9.61 -7.24
CA VAL A 162 -9.02 -10.09 -6.34
C VAL A 162 -9.61 -10.20 -4.94
N SER A 163 -9.39 -11.33 -4.25
CA SER A 163 -9.69 -11.44 -2.81
C SER A 163 -8.66 -12.28 -2.07
N THR A 164 -8.40 -11.89 -0.81
CA THR A 164 -7.54 -12.63 0.13
C THR A 164 -8.29 -13.65 0.99
N ALA A 165 -9.59 -13.84 0.75
CA ALA A 165 -10.40 -14.81 1.47
C ALA A 165 -9.78 -16.22 1.45
N ASN A 166 -9.95 -16.93 2.56
CA ASN A 166 -9.47 -18.29 2.87
C ASN A 166 -7.97 -18.48 3.16
N ASN A 167 -7.06 -17.76 2.49
CA ASN A 167 -5.62 -18.02 2.66
C ASN A 167 -4.73 -16.78 2.84
N MET A 168 -5.33 -15.58 2.96
CA MET A 168 -4.63 -14.29 3.13
C MET A 168 -3.69 -13.93 1.98
N LYS A 169 -3.78 -14.61 0.82
CA LYS A 169 -3.05 -14.30 -0.42
C LYS A 169 -4.00 -13.75 -1.47
N ALA A 170 -3.53 -12.81 -2.30
CA ALA A 170 -4.33 -12.26 -3.38
C ALA A 170 -4.64 -13.34 -4.44
N ASN A 171 -5.91 -13.70 -4.60
CA ASN A 171 -6.40 -14.70 -5.57
C ASN A 171 -7.42 -14.10 -6.53
N ILE A 172 -7.60 -14.70 -7.72
CA ILE A 172 -8.74 -14.38 -8.58
C ILE A 172 -9.96 -15.16 -8.11
N TRP A 173 -11.05 -14.44 -7.87
CA TRP A 173 -12.36 -14.96 -7.52
C TRP A 173 -13.38 -14.57 -8.58
N VAL A 174 -14.47 -15.33 -8.65
CA VAL A 174 -15.64 -15.01 -9.46
C VAL A 174 -16.88 -14.94 -8.58
N LEU A 175 -17.71 -13.94 -8.83
CA LEU A 175 -19.04 -13.75 -8.26
C LEU A 175 -20.09 -13.85 -9.36
N ASP A 176 -21.10 -14.69 -9.19
CA ASP A 176 -22.33 -14.65 -10.00
C ASP A 176 -23.27 -13.57 -9.42
N LEU A 177 -23.47 -12.49 -10.18
CA LEU A 177 -24.21 -11.29 -9.74
C LEU A 177 -25.72 -11.52 -9.61
N GLN A 178 -26.24 -12.63 -10.16
CA GLN A 178 -27.64 -12.98 -10.06
C GLN A 178 -27.93 -13.81 -8.80
N THR A 179 -27.03 -14.74 -8.48
CA THR A 179 -27.23 -15.73 -7.40
C THR A 179 -26.47 -15.40 -6.13
N GLY A 180 -25.44 -14.56 -6.21
CA GLY A 180 -24.51 -14.27 -5.10
C GLY A 180 -23.46 -15.36 -4.87
N ALA A 181 -23.43 -16.41 -5.70
CA ALA A 181 -22.46 -17.49 -5.56
C ALA A 181 -21.04 -17.01 -5.86
N GLN A 182 -20.07 -17.42 -5.04
CA GLN A 182 -18.67 -17.04 -5.17
C GLN A 182 -17.76 -18.27 -5.20
N TRP A 183 -16.72 -18.25 -6.02
CA TRP A 183 -15.71 -19.31 -6.07
C TRP A 183 -14.33 -18.78 -6.42
N ASN A 184 -13.30 -19.44 -5.89
CA ASN A 184 -11.90 -19.10 -6.10
C ASN A 184 -11.35 -19.85 -7.31
N LEU A 185 -10.64 -19.14 -8.19
CA LEU A 185 -10.04 -19.68 -9.41
C LEU A 185 -8.56 -20.05 -9.24
N THR A 186 -7.84 -19.43 -8.31
CA THR A 186 -6.37 -19.53 -8.25
C THR A 186 -5.82 -20.19 -7.00
N ASN A 187 -6.63 -20.41 -5.97
CA ASN A 187 -6.31 -21.25 -4.81
C ASN A 187 -6.98 -22.63 -4.89
N THR A 188 -6.70 -23.37 -5.97
CA THR A 188 -7.26 -24.71 -6.22
C THR A 188 -6.13 -25.72 -6.46
N PRO A 189 -6.36 -27.04 -6.31
CA PRO A 189 -5.33 -28.04 -6.61
C PRO A 189 -4.73 -27.93 -8.02
N SER A 190 -5.52 -27.51 -9.01
CA SER A 190 -5.08 -27.33 -10.40
C SER A 190 -4.28 -26.04 -10.64
N THR A 191 -4.31 -25.08 -9.70
CA THR A 191 -3.73 -23.74 -9.86
C THR A 191 -2.76 -23.33 -8.75
N ALA A 192 -2.56 -24.17 -7.74
CA ALA A 192 -1.75 -23.90 -6.55
C ALA A 192 -0.26 -23.70 -6.87
N ALA A 193 0.32 -22.55 -6.53
CA ALA A 193 1.76 -22.34 -6.67
C ALA A 193 2.60 -23.24 -5.77
N ASN A 194 3.91 -23.20 -5.99
CA ASN A 194 4.88 -23.70 -5.03
C ASN A 194 4.77 -22.86 -3.74
N SER A 195 4.42 -23.52 -2.64
CA SER A 195 4.18 -22.87 -1.33
C SER A 195 5.42 -22.17 -0.74
N SER A 196 6.61 -22.48 -1.25
CA SER A 196 7.87 -21.87 -0.81
C SER A 196 8.29 -20.64 -1.63
N LEU A 197 7.51 -20.27 -2.64
CA LEU A 197 7.78 -19.15 -3.55
C LEU A 197 6.70 -18.07 -3.45
N VAL A 198 6.96 -16.93 -4.10
CA VAL A 198 5.99 -15.83 -4.16
C VAL A 198 4.76 -16.25 -4.98
N GLU A 199 3.60 -15.75 -4.57
CA GLU A 199 2.32 -16.06 -5.19
C GLU A 199 1.29 -14.96 -4.94
N SER A 200 0.94 -14.24 -6.00
CA SER A 200 -0.19 -13.31 -6.08
C SER A 200 -0.85 -13.39 -7.45
N TYR A 201 -2.13 -13.04 -7.52
CA TYR A 201 -2.90 -13.02 -8.76
C TYR A 201 -3.69 -11.71 -8.83
N LEU A 202 -3.43 -10.89 -9.85
CA LEU A 202 -3.79 -9.47 -9.88
C LEU A 202 -4.37 -9.03 -11.23
N ARG A 203 -5.19 -7.98 -11.21
CA ARG A 203 -5.71 -7.27 -12.41
C ARG A 203 -6.44 -8.20 -13.42
N PRO A 204 -7.54 -8.87 -13.01
CA PRO A 204 -8.32 -9.67 -13.92
C PRO A 204 -8.91 -8.83 -15.07
N ALA A 205 -9.00 -9.42 -16.25
CA ALA A 205 -9.64 -8.84 -17.44
C ALA A 205 -10.34 -9.93 -18.26
N TRP A 206 -11.63 -9.73 -18.51
CA TRP A 206 -12.45 -10.63 -19.32
C TRP A 206 -12.13 -10.50 -20.81
N SER A 207 -12.09 -11.63 -21.51
CA SER A 207 -12.16 -11.64 -22.97
C SER A 207 -13.52 -11.14 -23.46
N PRO A 208 -13.62 -10.57 -24.68
CA PRO A 208 -14.88 -10.01 -25.19
C PRO A 208 -16.01 -11.02 -25.34
N ASP A 209 -15.68 -12.31 -25.51
CA ASP A 209 -16.64 -13.42 -25.58
C ASP A 209 -17.04 -13.95 -24.18
N GLY A 210 -16.35 -13.52 -23.11
CA GLY A 210 -16.58 -13.97 -21.75
C GLY A 210 -16.05 -15.39 -21.46
N GLU A 211 -15.30 -16.01 -22.37
CA GLU A 211 -14.78 -17.36 -22.19
C GLU A 211 -13.50 -17.42 -21.34
N TRP A 212 -12.78 -16.32 -21.21
CA TRP A 212 -11.47 -16.25 -20.57
C TRP A 212 -11.35 -15.06 -19.63
N ILE A 213 -10.54 -15.24 -18.59
CA ILE A 213 -10.06 -14.18 -17.70
C ILE A 213 -8.54 -14.18 -17.79
N ALA A 214 -7.95 -13.10 -18.28
CA ALA A 214 -6.51 -12.85 -18.24
C ALA A 214 -6.13 -12.08 -16.98
N PHE A 215 -4.95 -12.31 -16.41
CA PHE A 215 -4.46 -11.61 -15.22
C PHE A 215 -2.92 -11.66 -15.13
N SER A 216 -2.37 -10.79 -14.29
CA SER A 216 -0.94 -10.78 -13.94
C SER A 216 -0.67 -11.61 -12.69
N SER A 217 0.48 -12.29 -12.63
CA SER A 217 0.87 -13.07 -11.44
C SER A 217 2.39 -13.20 -11.34
N ASP A 218 2.91 -13.11 -10.11
CA ASP A 218 4.30 -13.41 -9.73
C ASP A 218 4.44 -14.84 -9.16
N ARG A 219 3.45 -15.70 -9.45
CA ARG A 219 3.45 -17.11 -9.07
C ARG A 219 4.76 -17.80 -9.42
N ASN A 220 5.31 -18.52 -8.45
CA ASN A 220 6.54 -19.31 -8.58
C ASN A 220 7.79 -18.47 -8.88
N THR A 221 7.77 -17.17 -8.63
CA THR A 221 8.98 -16.33 -8.69
C THR A 221 9.74 -16.40 -7.39
N GLN A 222 11.05 -16.17 -7.47
CA GLN A 222 11.90 -16.04 -6.30
C GLN A 222 11.64 -14.70 -5.62
N TRP A 223 11.74 -14.67 -4.29
CA TRP A 223 11.89 -13.40 -3.61
C TRP A 223 13.24 -12.81 -4.01
N ASP A 224 13.21 -11.63 -4.63
CA ASP A 224 14.42 -10.90 -4.99
C ASP A 224 14.25 -9.43 -4.64
N GLY A 225 15.25 -8.91 -3.95
CA GLY A 225 15.23 -7.57 -3.39
C GLY A 225 15.72 -6.55 -4.39
N HIS A 226 15.38 -5.28 -4.18
CA HIS A 226 15.99 -4.19 -4.95
C HIS A 226 17.49 -4.03 -4.64
N GLY A 227 18.26 -3.59 -5.64
CA GLY A 227 19.65 -3.13 -5.51
C GLY A 227 20.70 -4.23 -5.54
N GLU A 228 21.96 -3.81 -5.41
CA GLU A 228 23.11 -4.73 -5.34
C GLU A 228 23.07 -5.58 -4.06
N PRO A 229 23.59 -6.82 -4.09
CA PRO A 229 23.75 -7.62 -2.89
C PRO A 229 24.52 -6.86 -1.82
N THR A 230 23.96 -6.78 -0.62
CA THR A 230 24.65 -6.29 0.57
C THR A 230 25.91 -7.13 0.84
N PHE A 231 26.78 -6.66 1.74
CA PHE A 231 27.96 -7.42 2.18
C PHE A 231 27.66 -8.83 2.72
N LEU A 232 26.38 -9.12 3.07
CA LEU A 232 25.89 -10.45 3.48
C LEU A 232 25.34 -11.28 2.32
N GLY A 233 25.49 -10.83 1.08
CA GLY A 233 24.91 -11.46 -0.11
C GLY A 233 23.38 -11.37 -0.17
N ARG A 234 22.75 -10.52 0.66
CA ARG A 234 21.31 -10.31 0.69
C ARG A 234 20.94 -9.10 -0.16
N THR A 235 19.94 -9.21 -1.01
CA THR A 235 19.33 -8.11 -1.75
C THR A 235 18.42 -7.27 -0.82
N GLY A 236 17.99 -6.09 -1.27
CA GLY A 236 17.22 -5.14 -0.47
C GLY A 236 15.93 -5.70 0.16
N TRP A 237 15.43 -5.05 1.21
CA TRP A 237 14.30 -5.54 2.01
C TRP A 237 12.94 -5.51 1.29
N GLU A 238 12.81 -4.68 0.24
CA GLU A 238 11.62 -4.58 -0.61
C GLU A 238 11.71 -5.59 -1.75
N THR A 239 10.70 -6.46 -1.86
CA THR A 239 10.59 -7.38 -3.01
C THR A 239 10.26 -6.58 -4.26
N THR A 240 11.03 -6.80 -5.31
CA THR A 240 10.73 -6.27 -6.63
C THR A 240 9.76 -7.21 -7.35
N GLN A 241 8.80 -6.67 -8.11
CA GLN A 241 7.76 -7.49 -8.72
C GLN A 241 8.21 -8.05 -10.08
N GLU A 242 8.07 -9.35 -10.26
CA GLU A 242 8.26 -10.05 -11.53
C GLU A 242 6.95 -10.73 -11.93
N LEU A 243 6.16 -10.07 -12.78
CA LEU A 243 4.84 -10.51 -13.18
C LEU A 243 4.87 -11.16 -14.57
N SER A 244 4.14 -12.27 -14.72
CA SER A 244 3.80 -12.91 -15.99
C SER A 244 2.30 -12.84 -16.24
N LEU A 245 1.87 -13.05 -17.49
CA LEU A 245 0.45 -13.07 -17.84
C LEU A 245 -0.06 -14.51 -17.91
N TYR A 246 -1.23 -14.73 -17.33
CA TYR A 246 -1.93 -16.00 -17.29
C TYR A 246 -3.37 -15.83 -17.76
N ALA A 247 -4.00 -16.94 -18.16
CA ALA A 247 -5.43 -17.01 -18.43
C ALA A 247 -6.06 -18.25 -17.81
N ILE A 248 -7.33 -18.14 -17.48
CA ILE A 248 -8.16 -19.24 -16.99
C ILE A 248 -9.60 -19.07 -17.48
N ARG A 249 -10.35 -20.16 -17.63
CA ARG A 249 -11.79 -20.08 -17.84
C ARG A 249 -12.53 -19.75 -16.53
N PRO A 250 -13.72 -19.12 -16.60
CA PRO A 250 -14.50 -18.76 -15.40
C PRO A 250 -14.93 -19.93 -14.53
N ASN A 251 -14.96 -21.14 -15.08
CA ASN A 251 -15.25 -22.38 -14.36
C ASN A 251 -13.99 -23.02 -13.72
N GLY A 252 -12.82 -22.38 -13.85
CA GLY A 252 -11.54 -22.87 -13.32
C GLY A 252 -10.76 -23.81 -14.25
N SER A 253 -11.28 -24.16 -15.43
CA SER A 253 -10.55 -25.00 -16.38
C SER A 253 -9.54 -24.21 -17.22
N ASP A 254 -8.66 -24.96 -17.89
CA ASP A 254 -7.70 -24.45 -18.88
C ASP A 254 -6.76 -23.33 -18.37
N PHE A 255 -6.44 -23.34 -17.07
CA PHE A 255 -5.43 -22.45 -16.51
C PHE A 255 -4.09 -22.61 -17.24
N ARG A 256 -3.56 -21.51 -17.79
CA ARG A 256 -2.29 -21.51 -18.53
C ARG A 256 -1.54 -20.19 -18.42
N GLN A 257 -0.23 -20.25 -18.58
CA GLN A 257 0.62 -19.09 -18.80
C GLN A 257 0.50 -18.65 -20.25
N ILE A 258 0.30 -17.35 -20.48
CA ILE A 258 0.26 -16.75 -21.82
C ILE A 258 1.67 -16.36 -22.23
N ILE A 259 2.36 -15.58 -21.38
CA ILE A 259 3.71 -15.08 -21.64
C ILE A 259 4.42 -14.77 -20.32
N SER A 260 5.74 -14.96 -20.32
CA SER A 260 6.66 -14.52 -19.25
C SER A 260 7.93 -13.98 -19.87
N LYS A 261 8.61 -13.11 -19.12
CA LYS A 261 9.94 -12.63 -19.46
C LYS A 261 10.77 -12.52 -18.18
N PRO A 262 11.84 -13.33 -18.01
CA PRO A 262 12.65 -13.30 -16.80
C PRO A 262 13.17 -11.89 -16.48
N TYR A 263 13.10 -11.48 -15.21
CA TYR A 263 13.50 -10.15 -14.71
C TYR A 263 12.64 -8.98 -15.20
N TYR A 264 11.42 -9.24 -15.67
CA TYR A 264 10.47 -8.22 -16.11
C TYR A 264 9.11 -8.38 -15.43
N SER A 265 8.40 -7.26 -15.32
CA SER A 265 7.03 -7.21 -14.84
C SER A 265 6.06 -6.93 -15.98
N LEU A 266 5.16 -7.87 -16.24
CA LEU A 266 4.10 -7.79 -17.25
C LEU A 266 2.75 -7.52 -16.59
N GLY A 267 2.24 -6.31 -16.73
CA GLY A 267 1.13 -5.82 -15.90
C GLY A 267 -0.09 -5.30 -16.66
N SER A 268 -1.23 -5.38 -15.97
CA SER A 268 -2.52 -4.79 -16.36
C SER A 268 -3.00 -5.22 -17.75
N PRO A 269 -3.21 -6.53 -18.00
CA PRO A 269 -3.64 -7.03 -19.30
C PRO A 269 -5.04 -6.51 -19.66
N LYS A 270 -5.24 -6.12 -20.93
CA LYS A 270 -6.56 -5.82 -21.51
C LYS A 270 -6.70 -6.44 -22.89
N TRP A 271 -7.89 -6.94 -23.21
CA TRP A 271 -8.16 -7.63 -24.46
C TRP A 271 -8.47 -6.67 -25.61
N SER A 272 -8.03 -7.03 -26.81
CA SER A 272 -8.53 -6.43 -28.05
C SER A 272 -10.01 -6.76 -28.24
N ALA A 273 -10.74 -5.92 -28.98
CA ALA A 273 -12.18 -6.10 -29.19
C ALA A 273 -12.54 -7.42 -29.92
N ASP A 274 -11.62 -7.99 -30.69
CA ASP A 274 -11.78 -9.28 -31.37
C ASP A 274 -11.32 -10.48 -30.53
N GLY A 275 -10.81 -10.25 -29.33
CA GLY A 275 -10.35 -11.28 -28.39
C GLY A 275 -9.04 -11.97 -28.79
N LYS A 276 -8.36 -11.52 -29.86
CA LYS A 276 -7.14 -12.20 -30.36
C LYS A 276 -5.86 -11.74 -29.70
N ARG A 277 -5.83 -10.53 -29.15
CA ARG A 277 -4.62 -9.94 -28.56
C ARG A 277 -4.87 -9.42 -27.15
N ILE A 278 -3.81 -9.39 -26.37
CA ILE A 278 -3.77 -8.76 -25.06
C ILE A 278 -2.71 -7.66 -25.07
N VAL A 279 -3.10 -6.45 -24.71
CA VAL A 279 -2.18 -5.33 -24.44
C VAL A 279 -1.81 -5.31 -22.96
N TYR A 280 -0.56 -5.00 -22.64
CA TYR A 280 -0.02 -4.95 -21.27
C TYR A 280 1.17 -3.98 -21.21
N TYR A 281 1.54 -3.51 -20.01
CA TYR A 281 2.82 -2.82 -19.85
C TYR A 281 3.91 -3.85 -19.50
N GLU A 282 5.12 -3.60 -19.99
CA GLU A 282 6.34 -4.33 -19.66
C GLU A 282 7.37 -3.35 -19.08
N MET A 283 7.98 -3.71 -17.95
CA MET A 283 9.11 -2.97 -17.39
C MET A 283 10.10 -3.90 -16.73
N THR A 284 11.35 -3.47 -16.56
CA THR A 284 12.32 -4.28 -15.83
C THR A 284 11.86 -4.41 -14.38
N ARG A 285 12.22 -5.51 -13.74
CA ARG A 285 11.96 -5.74 -12.31
C ARG A 285 12.49 -4.59 -11.46
N GLU A 286 13.68 -4.08 -11.80
CA GLU A 286 14.29 -2.93 -11.13
C GLU A 286 13.51 -1.63 -11.33
N ASP A 287 12.97 -1.40 -12.54
CA ASP A 287 12.10 -0.25 -12.79
C ASP A 287 10.79 -0.31 -11.99
N THR A 288 10.33 -1.48 -11.54
CA THR A 288 9.15 -1.55 -10.64
C THR A 288 9.41 -0.83 -9.31
N TYR A 289 10.64 -0.88 -8.83
CA TYR A 289 11.09 -0.12 -7.66
C TYR A 289 11.23 1.36 -8.00
N ASN A 290 11.96 1.68 -9.06
CA ASN A 290 12.19 3.08 -9.41
C ASN A 290 10.89 3.84 -9.76
N ALA A 291 9.89 3.14 -10.30
CA ALA A 291 8.60 3.70 -10.61
C ALA A 291 7.73 4.04 -9.38
N HIS A 292 8.09 3.64 -8.16
CA HIS A 292 7.31 4.00 -6.97
C HIS A 292 7.88 5.17 -6.18
N ARG A 293 9.09 5.65 -6.51
CA ARG A 293 9.77 6.72 -5.78
C ARG A 293 9.74 8.05 -6.52
N PRO A 294 9.38 9.17 -5.87
CA PRO A 294 9.46 10.49 -6.50
C PRO A 294 10.86 10.83 -7.03
N GLU A 295 11.91 10.34 -6.37
CA GLU A 295 13.30 10.64 -6.69
C GLU A 295 13.81 9.89 -7.92
N THR A 296 13.25 8.72 -8.24
CA THR A 296 13.72 7.85 -9.33
C THR A 296 12.67 7.55 -10.40
N ILE A 297 11.44 8.09 -10.29
CA ILE A 297 10.38 7.94 -11.30
C ILE A 297 10.81 8.42 -12.69
N THR A 298 11.67 9.45 -12.76
CA THR A 298 12.13 10.04 -14.02
C THR A 298 13.15 9.18 -14.76
N THR A 299 13.80 8.24 -14.07
CA THR A 299 14.74 7.28 -14.66
C THR A 299 14.09 5.94 -14.98
N ALA A 300 12.92 5.65 -14.39
CA ALA A 300 12.18 4.42 -14.64
C ALA A 300 11.49 4.44 -16.02
N ASN A 301 11.46 3.28 -16.68
CA ASN A 301 10.84 3.13 -17.99
C ASN A 301 9.92 1.91 -18.06
N SER A 302 8.87 2.03 -18.86
CA SER A 302 8.09 0.90 -19.31
C SER A 302 7.66 1.07 -20.77
N THR A 303 7.31 -0.06 -21.38
CA THR A 303 6.85 -0.15 -22.76
C THR A 303 5.44 -0.73 -22.77
N ILE A 304 4.56 -0.21 -23.61
CA ILE A 304 3.28 -0.86 -23.87
C ILE A 304 3.49 -1.90 -24.97
N MET A 305 3.11 -3.13 -24.68
CA MET A 305 3.31 -4.31 -25.52
C MET A 305 1.96 -4.94 -25.84
N SER A 306 1.88 -5.73 -26.91
CA SER A 306 0.77 -6.66 -27.14
C SER A 306 1.25 -8.04 -27.54
N VAL A 307 0.47 -9.08 -27.26
CA VAL A 307 0.77 -10.48 -27.60
C VAL A 307 -0.46 -11.16 -28.18
N ASP A 308 -0.27 -12.11 -29.12
CA ASP A 308 -1.35 -13.01 -29.55
C ASP A 308 -1.78 -13.90 -28.38
N PHE A 309 -3.07 -13.89 -28.07
CA PHE A 309 -3.60 -14.65 -26.94
C PHE A 309 -3.45 -16.16 -27.16
N ALA A 310 -3.79 -16.64 -28.35
CA ALA A 310 -3.91 -18.07 -28.62
C ALA A 310 -2.55 -18.76 -28.47
N THR A 311 -1.50 -18.17 -29.02
CA THR A 311 -0.16 -18.78 -29.04
C THR A 311 0.75 -18.28 -27.92
N GLY A 312 0.48 -17.10 -27.34
CA GLY A 312 1.46 -16.42 -26.49
C GLY A 312 2.70 -15.93 -27.26
N THR A 313 2.60 -15.89 -28.59
CA THR A 313 3.67 -15.46 -29.50
C THR A 313 3.22 -14.21 -30.30
N ASP A 314 3.98 -13.79 -31.31
CA ASP A 314 3.74 -12.51 -32.03
C ASP A 314 3.63 -11.33 -31.06
N VAL A 315 4.70 -11.10 -30.31
CA VAL A 315 4.83 -9.98 -29.37
C VAL A 315 5.17 -8.70 -30.15
N ARG A 316 4.44 -7.62 -29.90
CA ARG A 316 4.60 -6.31 -30.55
C ARG A 316 4.85 -5.22 -29.54
N VAL A 317 5.72 -4.30 -29.91
CA VAL A 317 5.90 -3.02 -29.21
C VAL A 317 4.84 -2.06 -29.75
N GLU A 318 3.90 -1.65 -28.89
CA GLU A 318 2.84 -0.70 -29.26
C GLU A 318 3.25 0.74 -28.93
N VAL A 319 3.89 0.95 -27.77
CA VAL A 319 4.39 2.26 -27.35
C VAL A 319 5.72 2.11 -26.64
N ALA A 320 6.78 2.65 -27.23
CA ALA A 320 8.13 2.72 -26.65
C ALA A 320 8.47 4.13 -26.16
N GLY A 321 9.70 4.31 -25.70
CA GLY A 321 10.24 5.61 -25.28
C GLY A 321 10.30 5.77 -23.76
N SER A 322 10.74 6.95 -23.31
CA SER A 322 11.01 7.22 -21.90
C SER A 322 9.75 7.31 -21.04
N GLY A 323 9.91 7.07 -19.74
CA GLY A 323 8.89 7.22 -18.72
C GLY A 323 8.00 6.01 -18.52
N VAL A 324 7.27 6.01 -17.41
CA VAL A 324 6.47 4.88 -16.92
C VAL A 324 5.05 4.95 -17.49
N LYS A 325 4.79 4.11 -18.49
CA LYS A 325 3.50 3.89 -19.16
C LYS A 325 2.77 2.73 -18.49
N GLN A 326 1.54 2.94 -18.02
CA GLN A 326 0.78 1.93 -17.28
C GLN A 326 -0.70 1.91 -17.72
N PHE A 327 -1.41 0.86 -17.30
CA PHE A 327 -2.84 0.65 -17.54
C PHE A 327 -3.26 0.81 -19.02
N PRO A 328 -2.62 0.08 -19.96
CA PRO A 328 -3.03 0.18 -21.35
C PRO A 328 -4.43 -0.44 -21.57
N GLN A 329 -5.23 0.16 -22.44
CA GLN A 329 -6.55 -0.34 -22.82
C GLN A 329 -6.86 0.00 -24.29
N TYR A 330 -7.44 -0.94 -25.04
CA TYR A 330 -8.00 -0.63 -26.36
C TYR A 330 -9.26 0.24 -26.22
N LEU A 331 -9.30 1.36 -26.94
CA LEU A 331 -10.45 2.28 -26.94
C LEU A 331 -11.49 1.95 -28.01
N ASP A 332 -11.06 1.34 -29.12
CA ASP A 332 -11.90 1.13 -30.28
C ASP A 332 -11.51 -0.13 -31.07
N ARG A 333 -12.32 -0.44 -32.10
CA ARG A 333 -12.05 -1.57 -33.01
C ARG A 333 -10.91 -1.31 -33.99
N ASN A 334 -10.44 -0.07 -34.10
CA ASN A 334 -9.30 0.29 -34.96
C ASN A 334 -7.96 -0.02 -34.26
N GLY A 335 -7.99 -0.40 -32.98
CA GLY A 335 -6.81 -0.74 -32.22
C GLY A 335 -6.15 0.48 -31.56
N THR A 336 -6.85 1.61 -31.42
CA THR A 336 -6.34 2.73 -30.63
C THR A 336 -6.14 2.27 -29.18
N ILE A 337 -4.94 2.47 -28.64
CA ILE A 337 -4.60 2.11 -27.26
C ILE A 337 -4.47 3.39 -26.45
N ALA A 338 -5.20 3.48 -25.34
CA ALA A 338 -4.98 4.48 -24.31
C ALA A 338 -4.10 3.94 -23.19
N TYR A 339 -3.36 4.82 -22.52
CA TYR A 339 -2.51 4.51 -21.37
C TYR A 339 -2.25 5.75 -20.52
N THR A 340 -1.76 5.55 -19.29
CA THR A 340 -1.26 6.64 -18.44
C THR A 340 0.25 6.74 -18.54
N LEU A 341 0.78 7.97 -18.64
CA LEU A 341 2.17 8.24 -18.29
C LEU A 341 2.21 8.71 -16.83
N LYS A 342 2.93 8.01 -15.98
CA LYS A 342 3.02 8.28 -14.54
C LYS A 342 4.18 9.22 -14.22
N GLY A 343 3.90 10.22 -13.39
CA GLY A 343 4.89 11.14 -12.83
C GLY A 343 5.43 12.20 -13.80
N GLY A 344 6.15 13.17 -13.24
CA GLY A 344 6.75 14.27 -13.99
C GLY A 344 5.74 15.29 -14.53
N THR A 345 6.22 16.26 -15.31
CA THR A 345 5.40 17.35 -15.89
C THR A 345 4.55 16.93 -17.07
N SER A 346 4.66 15.67 -17.49
CA SER A 346 3.91 15.07 -18.60
C SER A 346 2.94 14.01 -18.10
N GLU A 347 2.67 13.95 -16.79
CA GLU A 347 1.70 13.01 -16.23
C GLU A 347 0.31 13.25 -16.84
N GLY A 348 -0.32 12.17 -17.30
CA GLY A 348 -1.61 12.26 -17.96
C GLY A 348 -2.03 11.04 -18.75
N PHE A 349 -3.13 11.18 -19.49
CA PHE A 349 -3.61 10.19 -20.43
C PHE A 349 -3.01 10.40 -21.80
N TYR A 350 -2.71 9.30 -22.47
CA TYR A 350 -2.20 9.28 -23.82
C TYR A 350 -2.96 8.26 -24.65
N THR A 351 -3.02 8.47 -25.96
CA THR A 351 -3.47 7.46 -26.91
C THR A 351 -2.48 7.29 -28.06
N THR A 352 -2.45 6.11 -28.67
CA THR A 352 -1.69 5.87 -29.91
C THR A 352 -2.22 6.68 -31.10
N ALA A 353 -3.42 7.26 -31.00
CA ALA A 353 -3.97 8.19 -31.98
C ALA A 353 -3.49 9.66 -31.77
N GLY A 354 -2.63 9.91 -30.78
CA GLY A 354 -1.99 11.21 -30.56
C GLY A 354 -2.71 12.14 -29.58
N LEU A 355 -3.80 11.70 -28.93
CA LEU A 355 -4.41 12.44 -27.82
C LEU A 355 -3.47 12.45 -26.61
N TYR A 356 -3.32 13.61 -25.98
CA TYR A 356 -2.69 13.80 -24.67
C TYR A 356 -3.60 14.68 -23.81
N VAL A 357 -3.88 14.23 -22.59
CA VAL A 357 -4.63 14.97 -21.58
C VAL A 357 -3.74 15.12 -20.35
N ASN A 358 -3.35 16.36 -20.06
CA ASN A 358 -2.52 16.68 -18.91
C ASN A 358 -3.33 16.61 -17.62
N THR A 359 -2.85 15.85 -16.63
CA THR A 359 -3.48 15.75 -15.29
C THR A 359 -2.54 16.12 -14.16
N THR A 360 -1.38 16.74 -14.44
CA THR A 360 -0.26 17.05 -13.51
C THR A 360 -0.61 17.72 -12.19
N SER A 361 -1.82 18.27 -12.04
CA SER A 361 -2.30 18.84 -10.77
C SER A 361 -2.77 17.77 -9.76
N ALA A 362 -2.81 16.50 -10.14
CA ALA A 362 -3.23 15.40 -9.27
C ALA A 362 -2.48 14.12 -9.61
N THR A 363 -1.92 13.47 -8.59
CA THR A 363 -1.28 12.14 -8.73
C THR A 363 -2.33 11.12 -9.15
N LEU A 364 -2.43 10.92 -10.46
CA LEU A 364 -3.42 10.10 -11.12
C LEU A 364 -3.03 8.63 -11.05
N ARG A 365 -4.00 7.74 -10.81
CA ARG A 365 -3.77 6.29 -10.85
C ARG A 365 -4.93 5.55 -11.53
N SER A 366 -4.56 4.38 -12.06
CA SER A 366 -5.45 3.29 -12.51
C SER A 366 -6.67 3.69 -13.34
N PRO A 367 -6.52 4.45 -14.45
CA PRO A 367 -7.68 4.76 -15.27
C PRO A 367 -8.28 3.51 -15.93
N ALA A 368 -9.58 3.58 -16.16
CA ALA A 368 -10.32 2.67 -16.99
C ALA A 368 -11.23 3.46 -17.93
N TRP A 369 -11.21 3.13 -19.22
CA TRP A 369 -12.04 3.78 -20.22
C TRP A 369 -13.37 3.03 -20.40
N SER A 370 -14.44 3.77 -20.70
CA SER A 370 -15.75 3.20 -21.00
C SER A 370 -15.69 2.28 -22.22
N PRO A 371 -16.63 1.30 -22.36
CA PRO A 371 -16.66 0.39 -23.50
C PRO A 371 -16.75 1.08 -24.87
N ASP A 372 -17.32 2.29 -24.92
CA ASP A 372 -17.41 3.11 -26.13
C ASP A 372 -16.24 4.08 -26.31
N GLY A 373 -15.26 4.06 -25.41
CA GLY A 373 -14.03 4.87 -25.45
C GLY A 373 -14.23 6.36 -25.19
N LYS A 374 -15.43 6.81 -24.80
CA LYS A 374 -15.74 8.25 -24.66
C LYS A 374 -15.51 8.82 -23.26
N GLN A 375 -15.53 7.98 -22.24
CA GLN A 375 -15.31 8.38 -20.85
C GLN A 375 -14.16 7.63 -20.23
N VAL A 376 -13.57 8.23 -19.20
CA VAL A 376 -12.54 7.62 -18.37
C VAL A 376 -12.88 7.85 -16.90
N VAL A 377 -12.73 6.80 -16.10
CA VAL A 377 -12.77 6.87 -14.64
C VAL A 377 -11.37 6.59 -14.10
N TYR A 378 -10.94 7.31 -13.08
CA TYR A 378 -9.60 7.22 -12.49
C TYR A 378 -9.61 7.75 -11.07
N GLU A 379 -8.61 7.39 -10.27
CA GLU A 379 -8.43 7.98 -8.96
C GLU A 379 -7.39 9.11 -8.94
N LYS A 380 -7.64 10.11 -8.11
CA LYS A 380 -6.68 11.13 -7.70
C LYS A 380 -6.30 10.89 -6.25
N THR A 381 -5.00 10.81 -5.99
CA THR A 381 -4.48 10.60 -4.64
C THR A 381 -3.86 11.89 -4.09
N THR A 382 -4.00 12.12 -2.79
CA THR A 382 -3.34 13.24 -2.10
C THR A 382 -2.71 12.81 -0.80
N TRP A 383 -1.69 13.56 -0.36
CA TRP A 383 -1.14 13.42 0.97
C TRP A 383 -1.94 14.28 1.95
N SER A 384 -2.66 13.63 2.85
CA SER A 384 -3.35 14.29 3.96
C SER A 384 -2.88 13.68 5.28
N ILE A 385 -2.67 14.55 6.28
CA ILE A 385 -2.22 14.14 7.61
C ILE A 385 -3.37 13.36 8.26
N ARG A 386 -3.09 12.11 8.65
CA ARG A 386 -4.06 11.25 9.31
C ARG A 386 -4.08 11.57 10.79
N ALA A 387 -5.27 11.79 11.35
CA ALA A 387 -5.42 12.01 12.78
C ALA A 387 -4.82 10.84 13.57
N GLY A 388 -4.02 11.15 14.60
CA GLY A 388 -3.52 10.16 15.54
C GLY A 388 -4.69 9.42 16.21
N TYR A 389 -4.52 8.13 16.43
CA TYR A 389 -5.50 7.23 17.04
C TYR A 389 -6.79 7.06 16.24
N LYS A 390 -6.84 7.52 14.97
CA LYS A 390 -8.01 7.29 14.10
C LYS A 390 -8.36 5.80 14.10
N LYS A 391 -9.63 5.48 14.27
CA LYS A 391 -10.09 4.08 14.25
C LYS A 391 -9.81 3.47 12.88
N LEU A 392 -9.20 2.29 12.91
CA LEU A 392 -8.98 1.43 11.75
C LEU A 392 -9.91 0.22 11.82
N TYR A 393 -10.08 -0.46 10.68
CA TYR A 393 -10.71 -1.77 10.66
C TYR A 393 -9.92 -2.75 11.54
N SER A 394 -10.62 -3.42 12.44
CA SER A 394 -10.01 -4.35 13.40
C SER A 394 -10.12 -5.77 12.86
N TRP A 395 -9.01 -6.27 12.31
CA TRP A 395 -8.91 -7.62 11.75
C TRP A 395 -9.01 -8.71 12.83
N ASP A 396 -8.59 -8.39 14.05
CA ASP A 396 -8.91 -9.16 15.25
C ASP A 396 -10.04 -8.46 16.02
N SER A 397 -11.17 -9.15 16.18
CA SER A 397 -12.35 -8.62 16.87
C SER A 397 -12.13 -8.37 18.36
N ASP A 398 -11.10 -8.93 18.99
CA ASP A 398 -10.81 -8.70 20.40
C ASP A 398 -10.11 -7.36 20.65
N TRP A 399 -9.52 -6.75 19.63
CA TRP A 399 -8.72 -5.53 19.75
C TRP A 399 -9.33 -4.36 18.98
N ASP A 400 -8.95 -3.16 19.40
CA ASP A 400 -9.34 -1.91 18.75
C ASP A 400 -8.13 -1.35 18.00
N TYR A 401 -8.16 -1.45 16.67
CA TYR A 401 -7.03 -1.02 15.85
C TYR A 401 -7.07 0.51 15.69
N ARG A 402 -5.93 1.17 15.96
CA ARG A 402 -5.82 2.63 15.96
C ARG A 402 -4.61 3.07 15.18
N PHE A 403 -4.81 4.06 14.31
CA PHE A 403 -3.73 4.63 13.52
C PHE A 403 -2.69 5.30 14.43
N THR A 404 -1.43 5.07 14.11
CA THR A 404 -0.30 5.84 14.61
C THR A 404 0.68 6.08 13.48
N ASP A 405 1.56 7.07 13.68
CA ASP A 405 2.72 7.23 12.82
C ASP A 405 3.69 6.03 12.95
N VAL A 406 4.75 6.03 12.17
CA VAL A 406 5.55 4.82 11.90
C VAL A 406 6.33 4.35 13.13
N PHE A 407 6.48 3.03 13.23
CA PHE A 407 7.28 2.31 14.24
C PHE A 407 6.90 2.61 15.70
N PRO A 408 5.62 2.46 16.09
CA PRO A 408 5.23 2.61 17.49
C PRO A 408 5.90 1.56 18.38
N GLN A 409 6.46 1.99 19.51
CA GLN A 409 6.93 1.13 20.59
C GLN A 409 6.42 1.64 21.93
N ILE A 410 5.95 0.74 22.79
CA ILE A 410 5.50 1.06 24.14
C ILE A 410 6.53 0.60 25.17
N SER A 411 6.85 1.46 26.14
CA SER A 411 7.73 1.14 27.26
C SER A 411 6.95 0.49 28.41
N HIS A 412 7.68 -0.12 29.36
CA HIS A 412 7.09 -0.63 30.60
C HIS A 412 6.49 0.46 31.51
N GLN A 413 6.81 1.74 31.29
CA GLN A 413 6.16 2.88 31.97
C GLN A 413 5.04 3.49 31.14
N GLU A 414 4.49 2.76 30.16
CA GLU A 414 3.36 3.20 29.34
C GLU A 414 3.65 4.48 28.55
N ARG A 415 4.91 4.66 28.13
CA ARG A 415 5.32 5.70 27.17
C ARG A 415 5.43 5.10 25.79
N ILE A 416 4.84 5.77 24.81
CA ILE A 416 4.97 5.40 23.42
C ILE A 416 6.09 6.23 22.80
N ALA A 417 6.90 5.61 21.95
CA ALA A 417 7.81 6.28 21.04
C ALA A 417 7.39 5.98 19.60
N ILE A 418 7.47 6.99 18.72
CA ILE A 418 7.17 6.88 17.28
C ILE A 418 8.17 7.70 16.48
N THR A 419 8.28 7.38 15.19
CA THR A 419 8.83 8.28 14.17
C THR A 419 7.69 9.10 13.55
N GLN A 420 7.78 10.43 13.59
CA GLN A 420 6.81 11.34 12.95
C GLN A 420 7.08 11.46 11.44
N LYS A 421 6.85 10.39 10.69
CA LYS A 421 7.11 10.39 9.25
C LYS A 421 6.11 11.25 8.49
N GLN A 422 4.84 11.27 8.90
CA GLN A 422 3.80 11.92 8.11
C GLN A 422 3.91 13.45 8.03
N LEU A 423 4.69 14.02 8.95
CA LEU A 423 5.01 15.45 9.03
C LEU A 423 6.24 15.84 8.20
N GLY A 424 6.89 14.88 7.55
CA GLY A 424 8.02 15.10 6.65
C GLY A 424 9.36 15.36 7.35
N ASN A 425 9.38 15.51 8.67
CA ASN A 425 10.61 15.76 9.44
C ASN A 425 11.22 14.48 10.05
N SER A 426 10.50 13.35 10.03
CA SER A 426 10.97 12.05 10.57
C SER A 426 11.56 12.16 11.98
N SER A 427 10.98 13.00 12.85
CA SER A 427 11.45 13.19 14.23
C SER A 427 11.09 12.02 15.14
N ILE A 428 11.89 11.77 16.17
CA ILE A 428 11.52 10.86 17.27
C ILE A 428 10.79 11.66 18.34
N VAL A 429 9.59 11.21 18.67
CA VAL A 429 8.80 11.78 19.76
C VAL A 429 8.34 10.68 20.70
N THR A 430 8.05 11.09 21.94
CA THR A 430 7.37 10.23 22.91
C THR A 430 6.08 10.86 23.36
N LEU A 431 5.13 10.04 23.75
CA LEU A 431 3.81 10.45 24.23
C LEU A 431 3.30 9.42 25.24
N ASN A 432 2.24 9.73 25.97
CA ASN A 432 1.55 8.72 26.78
C ASN A 432 0.56 7.90 25.92
N THR A 433 0.00 6.84 26.50
CA THR A 433 -0.98 5.94 25.85
C THR A 433 -2.26 6.62 25.39
N THR A 434 -2.54 7.84 25.87
CA THR A 434 -3.70 8.64 25.47
C THR A 434 -3.41 9.61 24.32
N GLY A 435 -2.19 9.62 23.77
CA GLY A 435 -1.81 10.60 22.73
C GLY A 435 -1.32 11.94 23.27
N ALA A 436 -1.36 12.15 24.58
CA ALA A 436 -0.99 13.40 25.23
C ALA A 436 0.46 13.39 25.73
N ASP A 437 0.92 14.51 26.30
CA ASP A 437 2.29 14.71 26.78
C ASP A 437 3.35 14.34 25.73
N LEU A 438 3.12 14.88 24.52
CA LEU A 438 4.02 14.75 23.38
C LEU A 438 5.33 15.50 23.68
N GLN A 439 6.43 14.78 23.67
CA GLN A 439 7.77 15.27 23.91
C GLN A 439 8.68 14.92 22.74
N LEU A 440 9.33 15.93 22.17
CA LEU A 440 10.35 15.74 21.15
C LEU A 440 11.60 15.12 21.80
N VAL A 441 12.09 14.03 21.22
CA VAL A 441 13.34 13.36 21.62
C VAL A 441 14.47 13.74 20.68
N TYR A 442 14.18 13.75 19.37
CA TYR A 442 15.16 14.02 18.34
C TYR A 442 14.50 14.62 17.09
N ASP A 443 15.09 15.70 16.56
CA ASP A 443 14.66 16.37 15.34
C ASP A 443 15.83 16.41 14.34
N PRO A 444 15.79 15.64 13.25
CA PRO A 444 16.90 15.57 12.29
C PRO A 444 17.27 16.91 11.66
N SER A 445 16.36 17.89 11.67
CA SER A 445 16.57 19.20 11.05
C SER A 445 17.33 20.20 11.92
N THR A 446 17.41 19.95 13.23
CA THR A 446 18.02 20.87 14.22
C THR A 446 19.10 20.22 15.07
N ALA A 447 19.38 18.94 14.84
CA ALA A 447 20.22 18.10 15.66
C ALA A 447 21.66 18.04 15.13
N ASP A 448 22.61 18.67 15.82
CA ASP A 448 24.02 18.83 15.42
C ASP A 448 24.91 17.58 15.68
N PHE A 449 24.36 16.36 15.67
CA PHE A 449 25.07 15.14 16.14
C PHE A 449 25.71 14.29 15.03
N VAL A 450 25.39 14.55 13.77
CA VAL A 450 26.00 13.88 12.60
C VAL A 450 26.96 14.88 11.97
N SER A 451 28.22 14.49 11.74
CA SER A 451 29.25 15.40 11.22
C SER A 451 28.83 15.98 9.86
N ASP A 452 29.06 17.28 9.66
CA ASP A 452 28.64 18.13 8.53
C ASP A 452 28.88 17.56 7.11
N ASN A 453 29.71 16.52 6.96
CA ASN A 453 29.97 15.87 5.67
C ASN A 453 28.86 14.92 5.19
N GLU A 454 27.81 14.64 5.98
CA GLU A 454 26.67 13.79 5.61
C GLU A 454 25.32 14.55 5.59
N THR A 455 25.32 15.81 5.14
CA THR A 455 24.23 16.78 5.33
C THR A 455 23.08 16.70 4.30
N THR A 456 22.75 15.54 3.75
CA THR A 456 21.52 15.39 2.94
C THR A 456 20.59 14.32 3.49
N GLY A 457 19.53 14.74 4.19
CA GLY A 457 18.32 13.93 4.40
C GLY A 457 18.23 13.11 5.69
N LEU A 458 18.84 13.55 6.79
CA LEU A 458 18.73 12.84 8.08
C LEU A 458 17.26 12.59 8.42
N SER A 459 16.93 11.34 8.72
CA SER A 459 15.60 10.91 9.14
C SER A 459 15.79 9.91 10.25
N ALA A 460 15.08 10.08 11.37
CA ALA A 460 15.23 9.16 12.49
C ALA A 460 14.20 8.03 12.43
N TYR A 461 14.65 6.79 12.57
CA TYR A 461 13.84 5.60 12.35
C TYR A 461 13.88 4.61 13.52
N GLN A 462 12.76 3.91 13.69
CA GLN A 462 12.62 2.72 14.55
C GLN A 462 13.09 2.95 16.00
N PRO A 463 12.47 3.89 16.74
CA PRO A 463 12.77 4.04 18.15
C PRO A 463 12.46 2.77 18.90
N SER A 464 13.35 2.35 19.79
CA SER A 464 13.20 1.17 20.65
C SER A 464 13.57 1.52 22.07
N TRP A 465 12.68 1.16 23.01
CA TRP A 465 12.89 1.42 24.43
C TRP A 465 13.89 0.43 25.02
N SER A 466 14.72 0.92 25.94
CA SER A 466 15.45 0.02 26.84
C SER A 466 14.47 -0.81 27.67
N PRO A 467 14.87 -1.98 28.21
CA PRO A 467 13.99 -2.80 29.04
C PRO A 467 13.44 -2.08 30.28
N CYS A 468 14.17 -1.07 30.77
CA CYS A 468 13.73 -0.22 31.87
C CYS A 468 13.05 1.07 31.40
N GLY A 469 12.84 1.26 30.10
CA GLY A 469 12.13 2.38 29.48
C GLY A 469 12.70 3.79 29.75
N GLU A 470 13.93 3.87 30.26
CA GLU A 470 14.62 5.14 30.52
C GLU A 470 15.33 5.70 29.29
N TRP A 471 15.63 4.84 28.30
CA TRP A 471 16.45 5.18 27.14
C TRP A 471 15.75 4.76 25.85
N LEU A 472 15.99 5.52 24.78
CA LEU A 472 15.62 5.16 23.43
C LEU A 472 16.87 4.94 22.59
N VAL A 473 16.83 3.93 21.73
CA VAL A 473 17.76 3.75 20.62
C VAL A 473 16.97 3.90 19.33
N PHE A 474 17.53 4.61 18.35
CA PHE A 474 16.94 4.80 17.03
C PHE A 474 18.05 4.96 15.99
N GLY A 475 17.76 4.66 14.73
CA GLY A 475 18.65 4.96 13.60
C GLY A 475 18.48 6.41 13.15
N VAL A 476 19.53 7.00 12.60
CA VAL A 476 19.57 8.37 12.02
C VAL A 476 20.18 8.31 10.63
#